data_AF-A0A087CUA9-F1
#
_entry.id   AF-A0A087CUA9-F1
#
_cell.length_a   1.000
_cell.length_b   1.000
_cell.length_c   1.000
_cell.angle_alpha   90.00
_cell.angle_beta   90.00
_cell.angle_gamma   90.00
#
_symmetry.space_group_name_H-M   'P 1'
#
loop_
_entity.id
_entity.type
_entity.pdbx_description
1 polymer ?
#
loop_
_entity_poly.entity_id
_entity_poly.type
_entity_poly.pdbx_seq_one_letter_code
_entity_poly.pdbx_strand_id
1 'polypeptide(L)'
;MDLRLLDGHVAAGRYRTITARGHTVIDPGVVFDTLVVAGVVTMVGCRGGTVECRAGRMVCTGDMDVRDIIGYGEIHVSGRLSCQTLRFVGVVRADGRLVCARDVAVDGILSNGRVISAASVTLHGVLESADVRTDTLSIEPLHSMMLTRHAMGEYTASSRARTVVGNAVRVHALTCVTLHADAVELSERCRIERLCNASHVAGDGTADVSLFCPTCSQTHLKRRRA
;
A
#
# COMPACT_ATOMS: atom_id res chain seq x y z
N MET A 1 1.96 -27.12 -15.87
CA MET A 1 2.38 -28.10 -14.85
C MET A 1 1.98 -27.57 -13.48
N ASP A 2 1.38 -28.40 -12.63
CA ASP A 2 1.09 -28.03 -11.25
C ASP A 2 2.13 -28.65 -10.32
N LEU A 3 2.65 -27.85 -9.38
CA LEU A 3 3.71 -28.23 -8.46
C LEU A 3 3.24 -27.98 -7.03
N ARG A 4 3.47 -28.95 -6.15
CA ARG A 4 3.17 -28.83 -4.71
C ARG A 4 4.43 -29.18 -3.94
N LEU A 5 4.90 -28.24 -3.13
CA LEU A 5 6.12 -28.35 -2.35
C LEU A 5 5.80 -28.16 -0.87
N LEU A 6 6.38 -29.04 -0.06
CA LEU A 6 6.50 -28.83 1.37
C LEU A 6 7.75 -27.99 1.62
N ASP A 7 8.92 -28.45 1.16
CA ASP A 7 10.15 -27.67 1.16
C ASP A 7 10.89 -27.89 -0.17
N GLY A 8 11.82 -27.00 -0.51
CA GLY A 8 12.77 -27.21 -1.61
C GLY A 8 12.83 -26.08 -2.64
N HIS A 9 13.28 -26.41 -3.84
CA HIS A 9 13.54 -25.43 -4.91
C HIS A 9 12.59 -25.63 -6.09
N VAL A 10 12.12 -24.51 -6.65
CA VAL A 10 11.43 -24.49 -7.95
C VAL A 10 12.45 -24.03 -9.00
N ALA A 11 12.86 -24.95 -9.86
CA ALA A 11 13.75 -24.64 -10.97
C ALA A 11 13.06 -23.76 -12.02
N ALA A 12 13.85 -23.03 -12.81
CA ALA A 12 13.35 -22.20 -13.90
C ALA A 12 12.43 -22.98 -14.85
N GLY A 13 11.28 -22.39 -15.19
CA GLY A 13 10.27 -23.06 -16.01
C GLY A 13 8.92 -22.34 -15.98
N ARG A 14 7.97 -22.86 -16.77
CA ARG A 14 6.59 -22.35 -16.82
C ARG A 14 5.66 -23.30 -16.08
N TYR A 15 5.05 -22.80 -15.03
CA TYR A 15 4.12 -23.52 -14.18
C TYR A 15 2.72 -22.94 -14.34
N ARG A 16 1.72 -23.80 -14.17
CA ARG A 16 0.35 -23.34 -14.06
C ARG A 16 0.15 -22.93 -12.60
N THR A 17 0.23 -23.88 -11.69
CA THR A 17 0.11 -23.64 -10.25
C THR A 17 1.36 -24.07 -9.51
N ILE A 18 1.88 -23.23 -8.61
CA ILE A 18 2.88 -23.60 -7.62
C ILE A 18 2.24 -23.44 -6.25
N THR A 19 2.27 -24.47 -5.41
CA THR A 19 1.82 -24.39 -4.02
C THR A 19 3.00 -24.66 -3.10
N ALA A 20 3.43 -23.63 -2.36
CA ALA A 20 4.54 -23.69 -1.41
C ALA A 20 3.97 -23.64 0.02
N ARG A 21 4.18 -24.70 0.80
CA ARG A 21 3.63 -24.82 2.18
C ARG A 21 4.66 -24.68 3.29
N GLY A 22 5.94 -24.94 3.02
CA GLY A 22 7.06 -24.74 3.95
C GLY A 22 8.08 -23.78 3.35
N HIS A 23 9.36 -24.07 3.49
CA HIS A 23 10.47 -23.26 3.00
C HIS A 23 10.75 -23.58 1.53
N THR A 24 10.31 -22.68 0.65
CA THR A 24 10.49 -22.84 -0.80
C THR A 24 11.32 -21.71 -1.38
N VAL A 25 12.35 -22.06 -2.15
CA VAL A 25 13.14 -21.10 -2.92
C VAL A 25 12.71 -21.20 -4.38
N ILE A 26 12.34 -20.07 -4.98
CA ILE A 26 11.99 -20.00 -6.40
C ILE A 26 13.18 -19.41 -7.16
N ASP A 27 13.71 -20.21 -8.09
CA ASP A 27 14.86 -19.80 -8.89
C ASP A 27 14.47 -18.71 -9.90
N PRO A 28 15.43 -17.87 -10.34
CA PRO A 28 15.19 -16.90 -11.39
C PRO A 28 14.65 -17.53 -12.68
N GLY A 29 13.74 -16.85 -13.36
CA GLY A 29 13.17 -17.32 -14.64
C GLY A 29 11.95 -18.23 -14.49
N VAL A 30 11.47 -18.48 -13.28
CA VAL A 30 10.17 -19.11 -13.05
C VAL A 30 9.04 -18.18 -13.46
N VAL A 31 8.11 -18.72 -14.25
CA VAL A 31 6.85 -18.07 -14.62
C VAL A 31 5.70 -18.94 -14.17
N PHE A 32 4.70 -18.36 -13.50
CA PHE A 32 3.53 -19.10 -13.02
C PHE A 32 2.21 -18.41 -13.40
N ASP A 33 1.14 -19.18 -13.61
CA ASP A 33 -0.20 -18.59 -13.66
C ASP A 33 -0.72 -18.31 -12.25
N THR A 34 -0.40 -19.16 -11.28
CA THR A 34 -0.81 -19.01 -9.87
C THR A 34 0.28 -19.51 -8.91
N LEU A 35 0.65 -18.71 -7.92
CA LEU A 35 1.53 -19.08 -6.82
C LEU A 35 0.75 -18.99 -5.50
N VAL A 36 0.57 -20.12 -4.83
CA VAL A 36 -0.04 -20.20 -3.50
C VAL A 36 1.05 -20.28 -2.45
N VAL A 37 1.11 -19.28 -1.58
CA VAL A 37 2.12 -19.13 -0.52
C VAL A 37 1.47 -19.41 0.83
N ALA A 38 1.67 -20.61 1.37
CA ALA A 38 1.19 -21.02 2.70
C ALA A 38 2.34 -21.26 3.71
N GLY A 39 3.58 -21.03 3.29
CA GLY A 39 4.79 -21.14 4.11
C GLY A 39 5.72 -19.93 3.90
N VAL A 40 7.02 -20.18 3.86
CA VAL A 40 8.03 -19.14 3.61
C VAL A 40 8.59 -19.31 2.20
N VAL A 41 8.39 -18.30 1.35
CA VAL A 41 8.88 -18.31 -0.03
C VAL A 41 9.93 -17.23 -0.21
N THR A 42 11.10 -17.62 -0.70
CA THR A 42 12.16 -16.67 -1.10
C THR A 42 12.38 -16.75 -2.60
N MET A 43 12.57 -15.60 -3.23
CA MET A 43 12.79 -15.50 -4.67
C MET A 43 13.65 -14.28 -5.01
N VAL A 44 14.37 -14.34 -6.13
CA VAL A 44 15.19 -13.20 -6.61
C VAL A 44 14.40 -12.28 -7.54
N GLY A 45 13.25 -12.75 -8.03
CA GLY A 45 12.35 -12.03 -8.90
C GLY A 45 11.35 -13.01 -9.46
N CYS A 46 10.17 -12.53 -9.82
CA CYS A 46 9.17 -13.41 -10.40
C CYS A 46 8.30 -12.70 -11.41
N ARG A 47 7.78 -13.49 -12.33
CA ARG A 47 6.75 -13.04 -13.26
C ARG A 47 5.59 -14.02 -13.22
N GLY A 48 4.36 -13.53 -13.15
CA GLY A 48 3.23 -14.44 -13.12
C GLY A 48 1.86 -13.83 -13.24
N GLY A 49 0.86 -14.69 -13.11
CA GLY A 49 -0.54 -14.31 -13.01
C GLY A 49 -0.85 -13.86 -11.58
N THR A 50 -1.29 -14.78 -10.75
CA THR A 50 -1.81 -14.46 -9.41
C THR A 50 -0.91 -15.00 -8.31
N VAL A 51 -0.64 -14.19 -7.29
CA VAL A 51 -0.02 -14.63 -6.04
C VAL A 51 -1.10 -14.64 -4.96
N GLU A 52 -1.32 -15.80 -4.35
CA GLU A 52 -2.27 -15.99 -3.25
C GLU A 52 -1.53 -16.36 -1.97
N CYS A 53 -1.44 -15.45 -1.01
CA CYS A 53 -0.87 -15.76 0.30
C CYS A 53 -1.94 -16.26 1.26
N ARG A 54 -1.66 -17.37 1.94
CA ARG A 54 -2.51 -18.01 2.95
C ARG A 54 -1.73 -18.16 4.25
N ALA A 55 -1.59 -17.07 4.99
CA ALA A 55 -0.77 -16.99 6.21
C ALA A 55 0.75 -17.18 5.96
N GLY A 56 1.21 -16.97 4.73
CA GLY A 56 2.60 -17.16 4.37
C GLY A 56 3.45 -15.89 4.47
N ARG A 57 4.77 -16.07 4.40
CA ARG A 57 5.76 -14.99 4.29
C ARG A 57 6.47 -15.10 2.95
N MET A 58 6.44 -14.03 2.17
CA MET A 58 7.09 -13.96 0.87
C MET A 58 8.18 -12.90 0.88
N VAL A 59 9.40 -13.27 0.47
CA VAL A 59 10.53 -12.35 0.34
C VAL A 59 11.06 -12.41 -1.10
N CYS A 60 10.95 -11.28 -1.80
CA CYS A 60 11.46 -11.11 -3.16
C CYS A 60 12.60 -10.10 -3.15
N THR A 61 13.84 -10.54 -3.40
CA THR A 61 15.01 -9.64 -3.36
C THR A 61 15.19 -8.80 -4.62
N GLY A 62 14.42 -9.05 -5.68
CA GLY A 62 14.40 -8.25 -6.90
C GLY A 62 12.99 -7.88 -7.34
N ASP A 63 12.81 -7.72 -8.65
CA ASP A 63 11.56 -7.24 -9.24
C ASP A 63 10.48 -8.33 -9.27
N MET A 64 9.26 -7.94 -8.88
CA MET A 64 8.06 -8.78 -8.91
C MET A 64 7.07 -8.17 -9.91
N ASP A 65 6.74 -8.91 -10.96
CA ASP A 65 5.78 -8.50 -11.99
C ASP A 65 4.67 -9.54 -12.12
N VAL A 66 3.56 -9.30 -11.42
CA VAL A 66 2.43 -10.23 -11.36
C VAL A 66 1.15 -9.51 -11.76
N ARG A 67 0.11 -10.24 -12.13
CA ARG A 67 -1.19 -9.63 -12.41
C ARG A 67 -1.90 -9.24 -11.13
N ASP A 68 -2.04 -10.17 -10.19
CA ASP A 68 -2.85 -9.97 -8.99
C ASP A 68 -2.13 -10.50 -7.76
N ILE A 69 -2.22 -9.76 -6.64
CA ILE A 69 -1.72 -10.20 -5.34
C ILE A 69 -2.89 -10.18 -4.38
N ILE A 70 -3.23 -11.34 -3.82
CA ILE A 70 -4.37 -11.50 -2.93
C ILE A 70 -4.02 -12.35 -1.71
N GLY A 71 -4.80 -12.16 -0.64
CA GLY A 71 -4.77 -13.02 0.53
C GLY A 71 -4.21 -12.32 1.76
N TYR A 72 -3.49 -13.06 2.60
CA TYR A 72 -3.03 -12.55 3.88
C TYR A 72 -1.69 -13.12 4.33
N GLY A 73 -0.92 -12.33 5.07
CA GLY A 73 0.41 -12.70 5.58
C GLY A 73 1.40 -11.54 5.58
N GLU A 74 2.65 -11.83 5.17
CA GLU A 74 3.70 -10.81 5.01
C GLU A 74 4.34 -10.92 3.62
N ILE A 75 4.47 -9.78 2.96
CA ILE A 75 5.17 -9.64 1.68
C ILE A 75 6.26 -8.60 1.84
N HIS A 76 7.49 -8.96 1.49
CA HIS A 76 8.61 -8.03 1.35
C HIS A 76 9.20 -8.15 -0.06
N VAL A 77 9.23 -7.04 -0.79
CA VAL A 77 9.86 -6.92 -2.10
C VAL A 77 10.93 -5.83 -2.04
N SER A 78 12.20 -6.21 -2.16
CA SER A 78 13.31 -5.25 -2.17
C SER A 78 13.41 -4.48 -3.50
N GLY A 79 12.93 -5.07 -4.60
CA GLY A 79 12.87 -4.44 -5.91
C GLY A 79 11.58 -3.66 -6.17
N ARG A 80 11.25 -3.50 -7.45
CA ARG A 80 9.96 -2.93 -7.89
C ARG A 80 8.87 -4.00 -7.77
N LEU A 81 7.72 -3.59 -7.23
CA LEU A 81 6.49 -4.37 -7.22
C LEU A 81 5.54 -3.82 -8.28
N SER A 82 5.20 -4.65 -9.26
CA SER A 82 4.30 -4.32 -10.36
C SER A 82 3.11 -5.26 -10.35
N CYS A 83 1.91 -4.67 -10.33
CA CYS A 83 0.66 -5.42 -10.28
C CYS A 83 -0.45 -4.77 -11.12
N GLN A 84 -1.54 -5.49 -11.38
CA GLN A 84 -2.81 -4.86 -11.76
C GLN A 84 -3.61 -4.55 -10.51
N THR A 85 -3.77 -5.53 -9.62
CA THR A 85 -4.55 -5.41 -8.39
C THR A 85 -3.79 -5.97 -7.19
N LEU A 86 -3.81 -5.24 -6.07
CA LEU A 86 -3.27 -5.70 -4.79
C LEU A 86 -4.39 -5.67 -3.76
N ARG A 87 -4.75 -6.83 -3.19
CA ARG A 87 -5.81 -6.97 -2.18
C ARG A 87 -5.32 -7.84 -1.03
N PHE A 88 -4.75 -7.21 0.00
CA PHE A 88 -3.94 -7.93 0.97
C PHE A 88 -4.25 -7.58 2.42
N VAL A 89 -4.26 -8.59 3.29
CA VAL A 89 -4.42 -8.41 4.74
C VAL A 89 -3.10 -8.75 5.44
N GLY A 90 -2.57 -7.81 6.23
CA GLY A 90 -1.30 -7.97 6.94
C GLY A 90 -0.28 -6.94 6.51
N VAL A 91 0.93 -7.36 6.17
CA VAL A 91 2.06 -6.45 5.95
C VAL A 91 2.59 -6.56 4.53
N VAL A 92 2.65 -5.42 3.84
CA VAL A 92 3.26 -5.30 2.51
C VAL A 92 4.36 -4.25 2.58
N ARG A 93 5.60 -4.68 2.32
CA ARG A 93 6.78 -3.82 2.25
C ARG A 93 7.39 -3.88 0.86
N ALA A 94 7.55 -2.73 0.23
CA ALA A 94 8.23 -2.60 -1.04
C ALA A 94 9.32 -1.51 -0.94
N ASP A 95 10.59 -1.87 -1.09
CA ASP A 95 11.69 -0.89 -0.98
C ASP A 95 11.85 -0.08 -2.28
N GLY A 96 11.48 -0.67 -3.42
CA GLY A 96 11.44 -0.03 -4.73
C GLY A 96 10.13 0.74 -5.00
N ARG A 97 9.79 0.90 -6.28
CA ARG A 97 8.48 1.48 -6.67
C ARG A 97 7.39 0.42 -6.56
N LEU A 98 6.24 0.80 -6.03
CA LEU A 98 5.01 0.00 -6.08
C LEU A 98 4.11 0.61 -7.14
N VAL A 99 3.89 -0.11 -8.24
CA VAL A 99 3.04 0.34 -9.35
C VAL A 99 1.93 -0.68 -9.54
N CYS A 100 0.69 -0.27 -9.30
CA CYS A 100 -0.47 -1.08 -9.61
C CYS A 100 -1.34 -0.38 -10.66
N ALA A 101 -1.74 -1.08 -11.71
CA ALA A 101 -2.50 -0.45 -12.79
C ALA A 101 -3.93 -0.06 -12.39
N ARG A 102 -4.48 -0.70 -11.35
CA ARG A 102 -5.85 -0.49 -10.85
C ARG A 102 -5.82 -0.18 -9.36
N ASP A 103 -6.23 -1.13 -8.53
CA ASP A 103 -6.59 -0.90 -7.14
C ASP A 103 -5.56 -1.51 -6.20
N VAL A 104 -5.24 -0.77 -5.15
CA VAL A 104 -4.46 -1.21 -4.00
C VAL A 104 -5.36 -1.14 -2.78
N ALA A 105 -5.78 -2.29 -2.28
CA ALA A 105 -6.53 -2.43 -1.04
C ALA A 105 -5.70 -3.21 -0.03
N VAL A 106 -5.33 -2.58 1.08
CA VAL A 106 -4.56 -3.24 2.15
C VAL A 106 -5.26 -3.05 3.49
N ASP A 107 -5.46 -4.16 4.19
CA ASP A 107 -5.92 -4.17 5.57
C ASP A 107 -4.72 -4.50 6.48
N GLY A 108 -4.03 -3.47 6.97
CA GLY A 108 -2.82 -3.62 7.78
C GLY A 108 -1.77 -2.55 7.49
N ILE A 109 -0.53 -2.95 7.23
CA ILE A 109 0.60 -2.03 7.05
C ILE A 109 1.07 -2.06 5.60
N LEU A 110 1.08 -0.90 4.96
CA LEU A 110 1.68 -0.69 3.65
C LEU A 110 2.87 0.25 3.78
N SER A 111 4.06 -0.28 3.56
CA SER A 111 5.31 0.50 3.63
C SER A 111 6.00 0.53 2.28
N ASN A 112 6.32 1.74 1.80
CA ASN A 112 7.06 1.95 0.57
C ASN A 112 8.10 3.06 0.69
N GLY A 113 9.37 2.72 0.48
CA GLY A 113 10.46 3.69 0.61
C GLY A 113 10.52 4.75 -0.51
N ARG A 114 9.70 4.63 -1.57
CA ARG A 114 9.79 5.46 -2.77
C ARG A 114 8.46 6.02 -3.24
N VAL A 115 7.83 5.38 -4.23
CA VAL A 115 6.60 5.87 -4.86
C VAL A 115 5.61 4.72 -4.93
N ILE A 116 4.41 4.98 -4.43
CA ILE A 116 3.20 4.19 -4.68
C ILE A 116 2.43 4.86 -5.81
N SER A 117 2.14 4.13 -6.87
CA SER A 117 1.34 4.59 -8.01
C SER A 117 0.21 3.61 -8.27
N ALA A 118 -1.03 4.05 -8.11
CA ALA A 118 -2.23 3.25 -8.40
C ALA A 118 -3.37 4.13 -8.94
N ALA A 119 -4.45 3.54 -9.44
CA ALA A 119 -5.66 4.30 -9.76
C ALA A 119 -6.46 4.59 -8.49
N SER A 120 -6.60 3.59 -7.61
CA SER A 120 -7.19 3.74 -6.28
C SER A 120 -6.30 3.11 -5.21
N VAL A 121 -6.22 3.77 -4.05
CA VAL A 121 -5.54 3.25 -2.86
C VAL A 121 -6.50 3.33 -1.69
N THR A 122 -6.93 2.18 -1.19
CA THR A 122 -7.75 2.04 0.01
C THR A 122 -6.95 1.30 1.07
N LEU A 123 -6.71 1.93 2.20
CA LEU A 123 -5.93 1.37 3.28
C LEU A 123 -6.73 1.40 4.57
N HIS A 124 -6.98 0.22 5.13
CA HIS A 124 -7.45 0.09 6.50
C HIS A 124 -6.25 -0.26 7.39
N GLY A 125 -5.61 0.76 7.97
CA GLY A 125 -4.40 0.60 8.79
C GLY A 125 -3.40 1.73 8.58
N VAL A 126 -2.12 1.39 8.42
CA VAL A 126 -1.01 2.36 8.48
C VAL A 126 -0.24 2.41 7.16
N LEU A 127 -0.16 3.61 6.59
CA LEU A 127 0.64 3.91 5.42
C LEU A 127 1.97 4.52 5.85
N GLU A 128 3.07 3.99 5.35
CA GLU A 128 4.36 4.65 5.42
C GLU A 128 4.93 4.75 4.00
N SER A 129 4.85 5.94 3.38
CA SER A 129 5.40 6.15 2.05
C SER A 129 6.21 7.42 1.94
N ALA A 130 7.16 7.49 1.02
CA ALA A 130 7.69 8.79 0.59
C ALA A 130 6.66 9.49 -0.29
N ASP A 131 6.31 8.93 -1.44
CA ASP A 131 5.34 9.54 -2.36
C ASP A 131 4.16 8.60 -2.66
N VAL A 132 2.97 9.17 -2.81
CA VAL A 132 1.75 8.46 -3.19
C VAL A 132 1.10 9.20 -4.35
N ARG A 133 0.82 8.49 -5.45
CA ARG A 133 0.14 9.00 -6.64
C ARG A 133 -1.05 8.12 -6.95
N THR A 134 -2.24 8.67 -6.80
CA THR A 134 -3.49 7.93 -6.99
C THR A 134 -4.63 8.83 -7.37
N ASP A 135 -5.61 8.37 -8.15
CA ASP A 135 -6.78 9.20 -8.42
C ASP A 135 -7.64 9.33 -7.16
N THR A 136 -7.80 8.22 -6.43
CA THR A 136 -8.51 8.17 -5.15
C THR A 136 -7.63 7.60 -4.03
N LEU A 137 -7.58 8.28 -2.89
CA LEU A 137 -6.90 7.82 -1.68
C LEU A 137 -7.91 7.76 -0.54
N SER A 138 -8.03 6.60 0.10
CA SER A 138 -8.79 6.41 1.33
C SER A 138 -7.90 5.76 2.38
N ILE A 139 -7.66 6.42 3.51
CA ILE A 139 -6.90 5.85 4.63
C ILE A 139 -7.74 5.93 5.89
N GLU A 140 -8.03 4.78 6.49
CA GLU A 140 -8.76 4.64 7.75
C GLU A 140 -7.94 3.76 8.71
N PRO A 141 -7.50 4.27 9.86
CA PRO A 141 -6.81 3.47 10.87
C PRO A 141 -7.66 2.28 11.32
N LEU A 142 -7.01 1.17 11.66
CA LEU A 142 -7.69 0.02 12.26
C LEU A 142 -8.02 0.34 13.72
N HIS A 143 -9.23 0.82 13.98
CA HIS A 143 -9.71 1.02 15.34
C HIS A 143 -10.24 -0.29 15.94
N SER A 144 -9.42 -0.96 16.77
CA SER A 144 -9.86 -2.13 17.54
C SER A 144 -9.26 -2.14 18.94
N MET A 145 -10.13 -2.26 19.95
CA MET A 145 -9.70 -2.41 21.36
C MET A 145 -8.81 -3.64 21.58
N MET A 146 -8.89 -4.65 20.70
CA MET A 146 -8.02 -5.83 20.76
C MET A 146 -6.57 -5.49 20.35
N LEU A 147 -6.37 -4.58 19.39
CA LEU A 147 -5.03 -4.17 18.97
C LEU A 147 -4.30 -3.42 20.10
N THR A 148 -5.01 -2.53 20.80
CA THR A 148 -4.49 -1.83 21.98
C THR A 148 -4.17 -2.81 23.12
N ARG A 149 -5.05 -3.81 23.35
CA ARG A 149 -4.85 -4.83 24.39
C ARG A 149 -3.64 -5.72 24.13
N HIS A 150 -3.35 -6.02 22.86
CA HIS A 150 -2.22 -6.88 22.47
C HIS A 150 -0.93 -6.11 22.15
N ALA A 151 -0.84 -4.83 22.53
CA ALA A 151 0.32 -3.96 22.25
C ALA A 151 0.70 -3.87 20.76
N MET A 152 -0.26 -4.06 19.86
CA MET A 152 -0.08 -3.98 18.40
C MET A 152 -0.22 -2.54 17.90
N GLY A 153 0.44 -1.60 18.58
CA GLY A 153 0.31 -0.16 18.32
C GLY A 153 0.74 0.26 16.92
N GLU A 154 1.55 -0.55 16.25
CA GLU A 154 1.99 -0.33 14.86
C GLU A 154 0.84 -0.32 13.85
N TYR A 155 -0.28 -1.01 14.14
CA TYR A 155 -1.47 -1.05 13.27
C TYR A 155 -2.45 0.10 13.55
N THR A 156 -2.24 0.82 14.65
CA THR A 156 -3.04 1.97 15.09
C THR A 156 -2.26 3.28 14.99
N ALA A 157 -1.04 3.23 14.45
CA ALA A 157 -0.18 4.40 14.31
C ALA A 157 -0.73 5.38 13.26
N SER A 158 -0.35 6.65 13.38
CA SER A 158 -0.66 7.64 12.35
C SER A 158 0.09 7.32 11.06
N SER A 159 -0.62 7.40 9.94
CA SER A 159 -0.02 7.24 8.62
C SER A 159 0.94 8.39 8.31
N ARG A 160 1.98 8.12 7.53
CA ARG A 160 3.01 9.09 7.12
C ARG A 160 3.25 9.01 5.62
N ALA A 161 3.14 10.14 4.95
CA ALA A 161 3.49 10.29 3.54
C ALA A 161 4.24 11.61 3.33
N ARG A 162 5.38 11.65 2.62
CA ARG A 162 6.03 12.94 2.33
C ARG A 162 5.18 13.74 1.34
N THR A 163 4.85 13.13 0.20
CA THR A 163 4.05 13.77 -0.84
C THR A 163 2.86 12.88 -1.18
N VAL A 164 1.68 13.47 -1.27
CA VAL A 164 0.48 12.80 -1.78
C VAL A 164 -0.05 13.62 -2.94
N VAL A 165 -0.29 12.96 -4.07
CA VAL A 165 -0.89 13.55 -5.27
C VAL A 165 -2.09 12.70 -5.65
N GLY A 166 -3.27 13.31 -5.71
CA GLY A 166 -4.47 12.64 -6.20
C GLY A 166 -5.63 13.56 -6.45
N ASN A 167 -6.76 13.05 -6.94
CA ASN A 167 -7.92 13.88 -7.23
C ASN A 167 -8.83 13.97 -6.00
N ALA A 168 -9.18 12.82 -5.41
CA ALA A 168 -10.00 12.72 -4.22
C ALA A 168 -9.24 12.02 -3.08
N VAL A 169 -9.06 12.70 -1.95
CA VAL A 169 -8.26 12.22 -0.83
C VAL A 169 -9.06 12.27 0.45
N ARG A 170 -9.40 11.11 1.01
CA ARG A 170 -10.03 10.93 2.33
C ARG A 170 -9.03 10.26 3.26
N VAL A 171 -8.57 10.96 4.28
CA VAL A 171 -7.52 10.43 5.16
C VAL A 171 -7.79 10.77 6.62
N HIS A 172 -7.64 9.74 7.44
CA HIS A 172 -7.76 9.79 8.89
C HIS A 172 -6.35 9.61 9.49
N ALA A 173 -5.94 10.53 10.38
CA ALA A 173 -4.64 10.46 11.08
C ALA A 173 -3.40 10.38 10.17
N LEU A 174 -3.32 11.22 9.13
CA LEU A 174 -2.18 11.32 8.21
C LEU A 174 -1.26 12.51 8.56
N THR A 175 0.05 12.27 8.62
CA THR A 175 1.07 13.33 8.57
C THR A 175 1.66 13.43 7.17
N CYS A 176 1.58 14.62 6.56
CA CYS A 176 2.06 14.87 5.22
C CYS A 176 2.76 16.22 5.05
N VAL A 177 3.83 16.26 4.26
CA VAL A 177 4.54 17.51 3.95
C VAL A 177 3.85 18.25 2.81
N THR A 178 3.47 17.56 1.75
CA THR A 178 2.80 18.20 0.61
C THR A 178 1.68 17.33 0.05
N LEU A 179 0.46 17.85 0.09
CA LEU A 179 -0.74 17.24 -0.46
C LEU A 179 -1.21 18.06 -1.67
N HIS A 180 -1.28 17.41 -2.83
CA HIS A 180 -1.89 17.95 -4.05
C HIS A 180 -3.17 17.19 -4.32
N ALA A 181 -4.32 17.81 -4.08
CA ALA A 181 -5.59 17.20 -4.42
C ALA A 181 -6.72 18.20 -4.61
N ASP A 182 -7.70 17.84 -5.45
CA ASP A 182 -8.84 18.70 -5.79
C ASP A 182 -9.94 18.64 -4.71
N ALA A 183 -10.24 17.44 -4.22
CA ALA A 183 -11.20 17.19 -3.15
C ALA A 183 -10.52 16.48 -1.98
N VAL A 184 -10.58 17.08 -0.79
CA VAL A 184 -9.88 16.58 0.39
C VAL A 184 -10.81 16.50 1.59
N GLU A 185 -10.80 15.36 2.27
CA GLU A 185 -11.47 15.10 3.53
C GLU A 185 -10.43 14.68 4.58
N LEU A 186 -10.26 15.49 5.63
CA LEU A 186 -9.25 15.30 6.67
C LEU A 186 -9.90 15.08 8.03
N SER A 187 -9.46 14.06 8.75
CA SER A 187 -10.02 13.69 10.05
C SER A 187 -8.96 13.13 10.98
N GLU A 188 -9.28 13.04 12.27
CA GLU A 188 -8.47 12.37 13.29
C GLU A 188 -7.01 12.88 13.38
N ARG A 189 -6.83 14.19 13.57
CA ARG A 189 -5.50 14.83 13.79
C ARG A 189 -4.55 14.72 12.60
N CYS A 190 -5.05 14.80 11.37
CA CYS A 190 -4.20 15.00 10.21
C CYS A 190 -3.30 16.24 10.37
N ARG A 191 -2.05 16.15 9.93
CA ARG A 191 -1.09 17.26 9.91
C ARG A 191 -0.54 17.40 8.52
N ILE A 192 -0.91 18.46 7.83
CA ILE A 192 -0.45 18.73 6.46
C ILE A 192 0.31 20.05 6.44
N GLU A 193 1.59 20.02 6.10
CA GLU A 193 2.37 21.25 6.03
C GLU A 193 1.91 22.13 4.86
N ARG A 194 1.68 21.54 3.68
CA ARG A 194 1.27 22.25 2.47
C ARG A 194 0.14 21.54 1.74
N LEU A 195 -0.99 22.21 1.59
CA LEU A 195 -2.11 21.75 0.76
C LEU A 195 -2.22 22.62 -0.49
N CYS A 196 -2.15 21.98 -1.65
CA CYS A 196 -2.16 22.61 -2.96
C CYS A 196 -3.35 22.13 -3.79
N ASN A 197 -3.90 23.01 -4.62
CA ASN A 197 -4.91 22.73 -5.65
C ASN A 197 -6.30 22.30 -5.14
N ALA A 198 -6.56 22.36 -3.83
CA ALA A 198 -7.84 21.93 -3.28
C ALA A 198 -8.97 22.93 -3.59
N SER A 199 -9.95 22.44 -4.34
CA SER A 199 -11.22 23.12 -4.61
C SER A 199 -12.24 22.90 -3.48
N HIS A 200 -12.20 21.72 -2.85
CA HIS A 200 -13.06 21.36 -1.73
C HIS A 200 -12.23 20.75 -0.61
N VAL A 201 -12.34 21.31 0.60
CA VAL A 201 -11.70 20.78 1.81
C VAL A 201 -12.75 20.67 2.91
N ALA A 202 -12.99 19.45 3.35
CA ALA A 202 -13.79 19.17 4.54
C ALA A 202 -12.90 18.60 5.65
N GLY A 203 -13.23 18.91 6.89
CA GLY A 203 -12.56 18.29 8.02
C GLY A 203 -13.36 18.41 9.31
N ASP A 204 -12.96 17.60 10.29
CA ASP A 204 -13.60 17.49 11.61
C ASP A 204 -13.14 18.56 12.63
N GLY A 205 -12.31 19.52 12.19
CA GLY A 205 -11.72 20.56 13.04
C GLY A 205 -10.52 20.09 13.86
N THR A 206 -10.11 18.82 13.76
CA THR A 206 -8.92 18.28 14.43
C THR A 206 -7.68 18.29 13.53
N ALA A 207 -7.87 18.49 12.23
CA ALA A 207 -6.79 18.56 11.25
C ALA A 207 -6.10 19.93 11.27
N ASP A 208 -4.78 19.92 11.16
CA ASP A 208 -3.93 21.11 11.05
C ASP A 208 -3.31 21.20 9.65
N VAL A 209 -3.50 22.35 8.99
CA VAL A 209 -2.93 22.65 7.67
C VAL A 209 -2.14 23.95 7.76
N SER A 210 -0.81 23.86 7.66
CA SER A 210 0.06 25.02 7.91
C SER A 210 0.04 26.04 6.78
N LEU A 211 0.08 25.57 5.52
CA LEU A 211 0.08 26.41 4.33
C LEU A 211 -0.96 25.92 3.33
N PHE A 212 -1.89 26.80 2.97
CA PHE A 212 -2.90 26.55 1.94
C PHE A 212 -2.56 27.34 0.68
N CYS A 213 -2.24 26.64 -0.40
CA CYS A 213 -1.94 27.19 -1.72
C CYS A 213 -3.05 26.80 -2.70
N PRO A 214 -4.17 27.56 -2.75
CA PRO A 214 -5.23 27.26 -3.69
C PRO A 214 -4.72 27.38 -5.12
N THR A 215 -5.24 26.52 -6.01
CA THR A 215 -5.13 26.72 -7.46
C THR A 215 -5.59 28.14 -7.77
N CYS A 216 -4.82 28.85 -8.58
CA CYS A 216 -5.03 30.25 -8.89
C CYS A 216 -6.33 30.44 -9.69
N SER A 217 -7.47 30.51 -8.98
CA SER A 217 -8.70 31.23 -9.30
C SER A 217 -9.88 30.74 -8.44
N GLN A 218 -9.90 31.02 -7.13
CA GLN A 218 -11.17 31.37 -6.46
C GLN A 218 -10.92 32.38 -5.34
N THR A 219 -11.46 33.55 -5.60
CA THR A 219 -11.61 34.72 -4.76
C THR A 219 -12.40 34.37 -3.49
N HIS A 220 -11.93 34.86 -2.34
CA HIS A 220 -12.60 34.96 -1.04
C HIS A 220 -12.88 33.65 -0.26
N LEU A 221 -11.95 33.27 0.62
CA LEU A 221 -12.33 32.86 1.97
C LEU A 221 -11.98 33.98 2.95
N LYS A 222 -13.01 34.70 3.42
CA LYS A 222 -12.91 35.60 4.58
C LYS A 222 -12.52 34.76 5.80
N ARG A 223 -11.29 34.91 6.28
CA ARG A 223 -10.98 34.66 7.69
C ARG A 223 -11.88 35.58 8.53
N ARG A 224 -12.87 35.02 9.21
CA ARG A 224 -13.54 35.68 10.34
C ARG A 224 -12.84 35.21 11.61
N ARG A 225 -12.26 36.18 12.33
CA ARG A 225 -11.72 36.03 13.68
C ARG A 225 -12.85 35.66 14.67
N ALA A 226 -12.52 34.85 15.66
CA ALA A 226 -12.71 35.19 17.07
C ALA A 226 -11.46 34.69 17.80
#